data_AF-A0AAF0Y9W3-F1
#
_entry.id   AF-A0AAF0Y9W3-F1
#
_cell.length_a   1.000
_cell.length_b   1.000
_cell.length_c   1.000
_cell.angle_alpha   90.00
_cell.angle_beta   90.00
_cell.angle_gamma   90.00
#
_symmetry.space_group_name_H-M   'P 1'
#
loop_
_entity.id
_entity.type
_entity.pdbx_description
1 polymer ?
#
loop_
_entity_poly.entity_id
_entity_poly.type
_entity_poly.pdbx_seq_one_letter_code
_entity_poly.pdbx_strand_id
1 'polypeptide(L)'
;MPAERKPRVHPATSSSTDSKGSKADKPKQRKKPEFWTANEDRILHELLAAIAKKQIWASVQADGRLAHKGCSGIHMRLKTLLGKGATLPKP
;
A
#
# COMPACT_ATOMS: atom_id res chain seq x y z
N MET A 1 38.91 29.38 31.67
CA MET A 1 40.10 29.41 30.78
C MET A 1 41.05 28.34 31.31
N PRO A 2 41.49 27.32 30.54
CA PRO A 2 42.02 27.30 29.15
C PRO A 2 41.31 26.24 28.26
N ALA A 3 41.65 25.91 27.01
CA ALA A 3 42.23 26.60 25.84
C ALA A 3 41.85 25.74 24.61
N GLU A 4 41.72 26.42 23.47
CA GLU A 4 41.65 25.95 22.08
C GLU A 4 42.33 24.61 21.72
N ARG A 5 41.74 23.90 20.74
CA ARG A 5 42.41 23.40 19.53
C ARG A 5 41.41 22.84 18.50
N LYS A 6 41.19 23.57 17.40
CA LYS A 6 40.81 22.99 16.08
C LYS A 6 42.09 22.50 15.42
N PRO A 7 42.06 21.44 14.58
CA PRO A 7 41.93 21.72 13.15
C PRO A 7 41.04 20.75 12.36
N ARG A 8 40.28 21.38 11.48
CA ARG A 8 39.58 20.83 10.32
C ARG A 8 40.60 20.21 9.36
N VAL A 9 40.55 18.89 9.19
CA VAL A 9 41.19 18.23 8.04
C VAL A 9 40.35 17.01 7.67
N HIS A 10 39.50 17.17 6.65
CA HIS A 10 39.03 16.02 5.88
C HIS A 10 39.90 15.96 4.62
N PRO A 11 40.48 14.79 4.30
CA PRO A 11 41.44 14.66 3.21
C PRO A 11 40.78 14.96 1.87
N ALA A 12 41.50 15.72 1.05
CA ALA A 12 41.23 15.89 -0.36
C ALA A 12 41.33 14.52 -1.04
N THR A 13 40.18 13.96 -1.43
CA THR A 13 40.12 12.93 -2.44
C THR A 13 39.93 13.61 -3.79
N SER A 14 41.07 13.92 -4.41
CA SER A 14 41.17 13.92 -5.86
C SER A 14 40.73 12.55 -6.37
N SER A 15 39.63 12.48 -7.11
CA SER A 15 39.52 11.52 -8.19
C SER A 15 38.46 11.99 -9.17
N SER A 16 38.96 12.60 -10.24
CA SER A 16 38.22 12.93 -11.45
C SER A 16 37.38 11.73 -11.88
N THR A 17 36.07 11.93 -11.95
CA THR A 17 35.18 11.04 -12.71
C THR A 17 34.53 11.87 -13.80
N ASP A 18 35.31 12.14 -14.85
CA ASP A 18 34.75 12.40 -16.18
C ASP A 18 34.20 11.07 -16.70
N SER A 19 32.98 10.76 -16.28
CA SER A 19 32.19 9.70 -16.90
C SER A 19 31.10 10.37 -17.71
N LYS A 20 31.52 10.90 -18.86
CA LYS A 20 30.65 11.30 -19.97
C LYS A 20 30.05 10.04 -20.61
N GLY A 21 29.26 9.32 -19.83
CA GLY A 21 28.49 8.15 -20.26
C GLY A 21 27.05 8.58 -20.47
N SER A 22 26.70 8.82 -21.73
CA SER A 22 25.35 9.08 -22.22
C SER A 22 24.32 8.26 -21.43
N LYS A 23 23.50 8.94 -20.61
CA LYS A 23 22.28 8.35 -20.08
C LYS A 23 21.35 8.16 -21.27
N ALA A 24 21.45 6.99 -21.91
CA ALA A 24 20.40 6.50 -22.77
C ALA A 24 19.15 6.42 -21.91
N ASP A 25 18.25 7.39 -22.10
CA ASP A 25 16.92 7.42 -21.53
C ASP A 25 16.20 6.19 -22.08
N LYS A 26 16.30 5.07 -21.35
CA LYS A 26 15.59 3.85 -21.74
C LYS A 26 14.11 4.19 -21.65
N PRO A 27 13.33 4.09 -22.75
CA PRO A 27 11.91 4.32 -22.68
C PRO A 27 11.34 3.32 -21.68
N LYS A 28 10.84 3.86 -20.57
CA LYS A 28 10.21 3.09 -19.49
C LYS A 28 8.98 2.45 -20.10
N GLN A 29 9.11 1.22 -20.59
CA GLN A 29 7.99 0.45 -21.15
C GLN A 29 6.88 0.46 -20.12
N ARG A 30 5.81 1.19 -20.41
CA ARG A 30 4.60 1.18 -19.60
C ARG A 30 4.09 -0.26 -19.65
N LYS A 31 4.24 -0.98 -18.53
CA LYS A 31 3.64 -2.31 -18.37
C LYS A 31 2.16 -2.15 -18.75
N LYS A 32 1.69 -2.91 -19.73
CA LYS A 32 0.28 -2.90 -20.12
C LYS A 32 -0.55 -3.21 -18.86
N PRO A 33 -1.75 -2.63 -18.72
CA PRO A 33 -2.63 -2.99 -17.61
C PRO A 33 -2.82 -4.50 -17.63
N GLU A 34 -2.43 -5.12 -16.53
CA GLU A 34 -2.56 -6.56 -16.33
C GLU A 34 -4.05 -6.87 -16.28
N PHE A 35 -4.52 -7.68 -17.24
CA PHE A 35 -5.91 -8.08 -17.30
C PHE A 35 -6.12 -9.15 -16.24
N TRP A 36 -6.91 -8.81 -15.22
CA TRP A 36 -7.34 -9.76 -14.21
C TRP A 36 -8.23 -10.82 -14.85
N THR A 37 -7.83 -12.08 -14.69
CA THR A 37 -8.65 -13.21 -15.09
C THR A 37 -9.77 -13.43 -14.08
N ALA A 38 -10.88 -14.01 -14.53
CA ALA A 38 -11.98 -14.38 -13.63
C ALA A 38 -11.55 -15.32 -12.50
N ASN A 39 -10.47 -16.08 -12.71
CA ASN A 39 -9.90 -16.95 -11.68
C ASN A 39 -9.13 -16.15 -10.61
N GLU A 40 -8.34 -15.15 -11.02
CA GLU A 40 -7.63 -14.27 -10.09
C GLU A 40 -8.61 -13.42 -9.27
N ASP A 41 -9.67 -12.90 -9.89
CA ASP A 41 -10.75 -12.21 -9.17
C ASP A 41 -11.41 -13.12 -8.14
N ARG A 42 -11.67 -14.38 -8.49
CA ARG A 42 -12.23 -15.36 -7.55
C ARG A 42 -11.30 -15.61 -6.36
N ILE A 43 -10.01 -15.85 -6.62
CA ILE A 43 -9.00 -16.07 -5.57
C ILE A 43 -8.91 -14.84 -4.67
N LEU A 44 -8.83 -13.65 -5.26
CA LEU A 44 -8.77 -12.39 -4.53
C LEU A 44 -10.01 -12.20 -3.66
N HIS A 45 -11.20 -12.49 -4.20
CA HIS A 45 -12.45 -12.39 -3.47
C HIS A 45 -12.51 -13.34 -2.27
N GLU A 46 -12.05 -14.60 -2.43
CA GLU A 46 -11.95 -15.57 -1.33
C GLU A 46 -10.98 -15.11 -0.23
N LEU A 47 -9.81 -14.59 -0.61
CA LEU A 47 -8.83 -14.04 0.33
C LEU A 47 -9.38 -12.82 1.08
N LEU A 48 -10.04 -11.91 0.36
CA LEU A 48 -10.63 -10.70 0.95
C LEU A 48 -11.71 -11.06 1.97
N ALA A 49 -12.54 -12.05 1.66
CA ALA A 49 -13.56 -12.57 2.56
C ALA A 49 -12.96 -13.14 3.86
N ALA A 50 -11.88 -13.91 3.74
CA ALA A 50 -11.21 -14.52 4.88
C ALA A 50 -10.56 -13.46 5.81
N ILE A 51 -9.92 -12.45 5.23
CA ILE A 51 -9.29 -11.35 5.98
C ILE A 51 -10.35 -10.50 6.66
N ALA A 52 -11.38 -10.08 5.90
CA ALA A 52 -12.42 -9.23 6.43
C ALA A 52 -13.16 -9.91 7.58
N LYS A 53 -13.49 -11.21 7.48
CA LYS A 53 -14.13 -11.94 8.59
C LYS A 53 -13.29 -11.95 9.88
N LYS A 54 -11.96 -11.89 9.80
CA LYS A 54 -11.08 -11.88 10.98
C LYS A 54 -10.88 -10.48 11.56
N GLN A 55 -10.72 -9.48 10.71
CA GLN A 55 -10.19 -8.16 11.12
C GLN A 55 -11.19 -7.02 11.02
N ILE A 56 -12.31 -7.18 10.28
CA ILE A 56 -13.20 -6.05 9.98
C ILE A 56 -13.78 -5.40 11.24
N TRP A 57 -14.11 -6.21 12.26
CA TRP A 57 -14.69 -5.69 13.48
C TRP A 57 -13.69 -4.87 14.29
N ALA A 58 -12.45 -5.34 14.41
CA ALA A 58 -11.40 -4.59 15.09
C ALA A 58 -11.13 -3.25 14.38
N SER A 59 -11.08 -3.24 13.05
CA SER A 59 -10.94 -2.01 12.27
C SER A 59 -12.13 -1.06 12.45
N VAL A 60 -13.36 -1.57 12.48
CA VAL A 60 -14.58 -0.77 12.72
C VAL A 60 -14.62 -0.21 14.14
N GLN A 61 -14.16 -0.97 15.13
CA GLN A 61 -14.06 -0.48 16.50
C GLN A 61 -13.01 0.64 16.64
N ALA A 62 -11.87 0.51 15.98
CA ALA A 62 -10.83 1.52 15.98
C ALA A 62 -11.26 2.82 15.27
N ASP A 63 -11.99 2.71 14.15
CA ASP A 63 -12.51 3.85 13.40
C ASP A 63 -13.72 4.52 14.10
N GLY A 64 -14.55 3.74 14.79
CA GLY A 64 -15.66 4.24 15.60
C GLY A 64 -16.91 4.67 14.83
N ARG A 65 -16.82 5.00 13.52
CA ARG A 65 -17.98 5.51 12.75
C ARG A 65 -19.11 4.51 12.62
N LEU A 66 -18.78 3.22 12.56
CA LEU A 66 -19.73 2.12 12.42
C LEU A 66 -19.87 1.26 13.69
N ALA A 67 -19.24 1.66 14.81
CA ALA A 67 -19.26 0.88 16.06
C ALA A 67 -20.70 0.65 16.58
N HIS A 68 -21.60 1.60 16.36
CA HIS A 68 -23.01 1.51 16.76
C HIS A 68 -23.80 0.39 16.04
N LYS A 69 -23.30 -0.16 14.93
CA LYS A 69 -23.94 -1.29 14.23
C LYS A 69 -23.67 -2.65 14.90
N GLY A 70 -22.68 -2.71 15.80
CA GLY A 70 -22.30 -3.92 16.50
C GLY A 70 -21.62 -4.98 15.62
N CYS A 71 -20.90 -5.91 16.26
CA CYS A 71 -20.11 -6.94 15.58
C CYS A 71 -20.94 -7.78 14.60
N SER A 72 -22.14 -8.20 15.03
CA SER A 72 -23.03 -9.02 14.20
C SER A 72 -23.53 -8.27 12.96
N GLY A 73 -23.91 -6.99 13.10
CA GLY A 73 -24.39 -6.16 11.99
C GLY A 73 -23.32 -5.96 10.91
N ILE A 74 -22.06 -5.76 11.32
CA ILE A 74 -20.93 -5.63 10.40
C ILE A 74 -20.67 -6.95 9.66
N HIS A 75 -20.65 -8.08 10.34
CA HIS A 75 -20.45 -9.38 9.70
C HIS A 75 -21.58 -9.74 8.73
N MET A 76 -22.82 -9.42 9.08
CA MET A 76 -23.98 -9.62 8.18
C MET A 76 -23.88 -8.73 6.93
N ARG A 77 -23.47 -7.47 7.10
CA ARG A 77 -23.26 -6.56 5.97
C ARG A 77 -22.10 -7.03 5.09
N LEU A 78 -21.00 -7.48 5.67
CA LEU A 78 -19.85 -8.03 4.96
C LEU A 78 -20.25 -9.26 4.13
N LYS A 79 -21.01 -10.19 4.72
CA LYS A 79 -21.54 -11.36 4.01
C LYS A 79 -22.44 -10.98 2.83
N THR A 80 -23.20 -9.89 2.96
CA THR A 80 -24.04 -9.39 1.86
C THR A 80 -23.20 -8.80 0.73
N LEU A 81 -22.17 -8.00 1.07
CA LEU A 81 -21.29 -7.36 0.09
C LEU A 81 -20.46 -8.36 -0.70
N LEU A 82 -20.01 -9.44 -0.05
CA LEU A 82 -19.22 -10.51 -0.66
C LEU A 82 -20.10 -11.62 -1.26
N GLY A 83 -21.34 -11.79 -0.80
CA GLY A 83 -22.18 -12.94 -1.15
C GLY A 83 -22.89 -12.82 -2.50
N LYS A 84 -23.08 -11.60 -3.02
CA LYS A 84 -23.73 -11.31 -4.30
C LYS A 84 -23.36 -9.87 -4.66
N GLY A 85 -22.83 -9.65 -5.87
CA GLY A 85 -22.39 -8.35 -6.38
C GLY A 85 -23.28 -7.21 -5.92
N ALA A 86 -22.84 -6.53 -4.86
CA ALA A 86 -23.63 -5.51 -4.21
C ALA A 86 -23.85 -4.39 -5.21
N THR A 87 -25.05 -4.34 -5.77
CA THR A 87 -25.59 -3.16 -6.41
C THR A 87 -25.60 -2.07 -5.36
N LEU A 88 -24.53 -1.27 -5.36
CA LEU A 88 -24.48 -0.02 -4.63
C LEU A 88 -25.77 0.75 -5.01
N PRO A 89 -26.58 1.22 -4.05
CA PRO A 89 -27.67 2.11 -4.39
C PRO A 89 -27.05 3.32 -5.11
N LYS A 90 -27.49 3.55 -6.35
CA LYS A 90 -27.06 4.69 -7.15
C LYS A 90 -27.58 5.97 -6.46
N PRO A 91 -26.73 7.02 -6.33
CA PRO A 91 -27.10 8.26 -5.65
C PRO A 91 -28.29 8.95 -6.30
#